data_AF-W4FTA8-F1
#
_entry.id   AF-W4FTA8-F1
#
_cell.length_a   1.000
_cell.length_b   1.000
_cell.length_c   1.000
_cell.angle_alpha   90.00
_cell.angle_beta   90.00
_cell.angle_gamma   90.00
#
_symmetry.space_group_name_H-M   'P 1'
#
loop_
_entity.id
_entity.type
_entity.pdbx_description
1 polymer ?
#
loop_
_entity_poly.entity_id
_entity_poly.type
_entity_poly.pdbx_seq_one_letter_code
_entity_poly.pdbx_strand_id
1 'polypeptide(L)'
;MPSCNRKLALNWLKWAKRKRLSPTQTIAPLEYVLGIAIERPLIPDVRLDLNMRDVDARLSFRFDMRDVLQLTTLLGVPNVVVTSSFDRLLGVEAMCVMLRRLRYPTTYYDKVATFGRSREQLCRVFNFMVTFVHAEWKEIIYCNTRIVRHRIGQYAAAIHAKGSPLTSVWAFPDGTKIETCRISVTAHGAVGLNLQKRIYSGHKRKHCLNFQGLTTPDGLCIHLFGPLEG
;
A
#
# COMPACT_ATOMS: atom_id res chain seq x y z
N MET A 1 21.86 -8.61 -21.51
CA MET A 1 22.55 -8.26 -20.25
C MET A 1 22.56 -9.34 -19.14
N PRO A 2 21.58 -10.26 -18.96
CA PRO A 2 21.57 -11.18 -17.80
C PRO A 2 22.49 -12.44 -17.90
N SER A 3 23.08 -12.73 -19.06
CA SER A 3 23.89 -13.95 -19.27
C SER A 3 25.33 -13.85 -18.74
N CYS A 4 25.89 -12.64 -18.65
CA CYS A 4 27.27 -12.40 -18.20
C CYS A 4 27.41 -12.65 -16.69
N ASN A 5 26.46 -12.15 -15.90
CA ASN A 5 26.50 -12.23 -14.43
C ASN A 5 26.39 -13.67 -13.90
N ARG A 6 25.66 -14.57 -14.58
CA ARG A 6 25.56 -15.99 -14.17
C ARG A 6 26.86 -16.76 -14.35
N LYS A 7 27.58 -16.53 -15.46
CA LYS A 7 28.90 -17.15 -15.69
C LYS A 7 29.91 -16.68 -14.65
N LEU A 8 29.86 -15.40 -14.31
CA LEU A 8 30.75 -14.78 -13.33
C LEU A 8 30.47 -15.33 -11.91
N ALA A 9 29.20 -15.47 -11.53
CA ALA A 9 28.80 -16.08 -10.26
C ALA A 9 29.22 -17.56 -10.15
N LEU A 10 29.06 -18.35 -11.22
CA LEU A 10 29.49 -19.74 -11.27
C LEU A 10 31.02 -19.88 -11.13
N ASN A 11 31.77 -19.01 -11.80
CA ASN A 11 33.23 -19.00 -11.71
C ASN A 11 33.71 -18.62 -10.31
N TRP A 12 33.02 -17.68 -9.68
CA TRP A 12 33.31 -17.27 -8.32
C TRP A 12 33.00 -18.39 -7.30
N LEU A 13 31.86 -19.09 -7.42
CA LEU A 13 31.52 -20.26 -6.59
C LEU A 13 32.59 -21.35 -6.68
N LYS A 14 33.05 -21.65 -7.90
CA LYS A 14 34.13 -22.62 -8.14
C LYS A 14 35.43 -22.19 -7.47
N TRP A 15 35.76 -20.91 -7.51
CA TRP A 15 36.95 -20.35 -6.88
C TRP A 15 36.86 -20.37 -5.34
N ALA A 16 35.72 -19.95 -4.78
CA ALA A 16 35.48 -19.96 -3.33
C ALA A 16 35.57 -21.38 -2.75
N LYS A 17 35.02 -22.37 -3.48
CA LYS A 17 35.13 -23.80 -3.13
C LYS A 17 36.59 -24.29 -3.14
N ARG A 18 37.40 -23.86 -4.12
CA ARG A 18 38.86 -24.17 -4.15
C ARG A 18 39.60 -23.55 -2.98
N LYS A 19 39.20 -22.35 -2.54
CA LYS A 19 39.84 -21.62 -1.45
C LYS A 19 39.30 -21.98 -0.06
N ARG A 20 38.33 -22.89 0.04
CA ARG A 20 37.69 -23.34 1.29
C ARG A 20 37.17 -22.16 2.14
N LEU A 21 36.61 -21.14 1.47
CA LEU A 21 35.98 -20.02 2.16
C LEU A 21 34.76 -20.50 2.96
N SER A 22 34.47 -19.84 4.08
CA SER A 22 33.27 -20.15 4.85
C SER A 22 32.00 -19.79 4.06
N PRO A 23 30.85 -20.43 4.32
CA PRO A 23 29.60 -20.09 3.65
C PRO A 23 29.27 -18.60 3.75
N THR A 24 29.51 -17.98 4.90
CA THR A 24 29.28 -16.55 5.15
C THR A 24 30.16 -15.65 4.27
N GLN A 25 31.43 -16.00 4.10
CA GLN A 25 32.35 -15.32 3.18
C GLN A 25 32.02 -15.58 1.70
N THR A 26 31.27 -16.66 1.44
CA THR A 26 30.88 -17.13 0.11
C THR A 26 29.51 -16.60 -0.34
N ILE A 27 28.75 -15.87 0.49
CA ILE A 27 27.40 -15.45 0.09
C ILE A 27 27.38 -14.00 -0.39
N ALA A 28 27.96 -13.06 0.37
CA ALA A 28 27.87 -11.63 0.05
C ALA A 28 28.46 -11.23 -1.33
N PRO A 29 29.62 -11.75 -1.77
CA PRO A 29 30.16 -11.41 -3.10
C PRO A 29 29.41 -12.14 -4.23
N LEU A 30 28.83 -13.30 -3.95
CA LEU A 30 27.96 -14.00 -4.90
C LEU A 30 26.69 -13.18 -5.18
N GLU A 31 26.10 -12.66 -4.11
CA GLU A 31 24.92 -11.80 -4.18
C GLU A 31 25.23 -10.52 -4.96
N TYR A 32 26.37 -9.90 -4.70
CA TYR A 32 26.85 -8.75 -5.47
C TYR A 32 27.00 -9.06 -6.97
N VAL A 33 27.67 -10.16 -7.32
CA VAL A 33 27.90 -10.58 -8.71
C VAL A 33 26.60 -10.95 -9.42
N LEU A 34 25.63 -11.53 -8.70
CA LEU A 34 24.31 -11.84 -9.23
C LEU A 34 23.38 -10.62 -9.30
N GLY A 35 23.80 -9.47 -8.79
CA GLY A 35 22.94 -8.29 -8.66
C GLY A 35 21.78 -8.51 -7.67
N ILE A 36 21.90 -9.51 -6.80
CA ILE A 36 20.98 -9.73 -5.70
C ILE A 36 21.18 -8.57 -4.75
N ALA A 37 20.09 -7.85 -4.48
CA ALA A 37 20.10 -6.72 -3.57
C ALA A 37 20.56 -7.19 -2.18
N ILE A 38 21.76 -6.79 -1.75
CA ILE A 38 22.17 -6.95 -0.36
C ILE A 38 21.27 -6.04 0.46
N GLU A 39 20.32 -6.64 1.16
CA GLU A 39 19.45 -5.93 2.07
C GLU A 39 20.28 -5.38 3.24
N ARG A 40 20.04 -4.13 3.64
CA ARG A 40 20.74 -3.57 4.81
C ARG A 40 20.39 -4.43 6.03
N PRO A 41 21.36 -4.72 6.93
CA PRO A 41 21.09 -5.48 8.14
C PRO A 41 19.99 -4.78 8.94
N LEU A 42 18.95 -5.54 9.30
CA LEU A 42 17.81 -5.04 10.07
C LEU A 42 18.20 -4.96 11.55
N ILE A 43 17.76 -3.89 12.21
CA ILE A 43 17.95 -3.69 13.65
C ILE A 43 16.60 -3.25 14.23
N PRO A 44 15.89 -4.13 14.98
CA PRO A 44 16.25 -5.51 15.31
C PRO A 44 16.23 -6.44 14.08
N ASP A 45 16.98 -7.57 14.12
CA ASP A 45 17.02 -8.58 13.04
C ASP A 45 15.71 -9.39 12.98
N VAL A 46 14.65 -8.70 12.58
CA VAL A 46 13.31 -9.23 12.42
C VAL A 46 12.93 -9.12 10.96
N ARG A 47 12.78 -10.26 10.30
CA ARG A 47 12.37 -10.33 8.90
C ARG A 47 10.91 -10.69 8.81
N LEU A 48 10.23 -10.12 7.82
CA LEU A 48 8.88 -10.53 7.50
C LEU A 48 8.87 -12.00 7.09
N ASP A 49 8.10 -12.83 7.79
CA ASP A 49 7.87 -14.22 7.41
C ASP A 49 6.86 -14.28 6.26
N LEU A 50 7.34 -14.56 5.05
CA LEU A 50 6.50 -14.74 3.87
C LEU A 50 5.76 -16.10 3.84
N ASN A 51 6.14 -17.03 4.72
CA ASN A 51 5.54 -18.36 4.84
C ASN A 51 4.58 -18.45 6.05
N MET A 52 4.15 -17.31 6.59
CA MET A 52 3.20 -17.28 7.71
C MET A 52 1.87 -17.96 7.34
N ARG A 53 1.19 -18.50 8.35
CA ARG A 53 -0.10 -19.18 8.16
C ARG A 53 -1.14 -18.22 7.57
N ASP A 54 -2.02 -18.75 6.73
CA ASP A 54 -3.06 -17.95 6.06
C ASP A 54 -3.94 -17.18 7.05
N VAL A 55 -4.22 -17.76 8.22
CA VAL A 55 -4.99 -17.09 9.28
C VAL A 55 -4.25 -15.86 9.82
N ASP A 56 -2.95 -15.99 10.08
CA ASP A 56 -2.11 -14.89 10.57
C ASP A 56 -1.95 -13.80 9.51
N ALA A 57 -1.79 -14.19 8.25
CA ALA A 57 -1.74 -13.28 7.11
C ALA A 57 -3.06 -12.50 6.94
N ARG A 58 -4.22 -13.15 6.99
CA ARG A 58 -5.54 -12.51 6.90
C ARG A 58 -5.79 -11.56 8.06
N LEU A 59 -5.38 -11.94 9.28
CA LEU A 59 -5.45 -11.05 10.44
C LEU A 59 -4.50 -9.86 10.30
N SER A 60 -3.37 -10.04 9.62
CA SER A 60 -2.33 -9.02 9.47
C SER A 60 -2.59 -8.02 8.33
N PHE A 61 -3.03 -8.53 7.18
CA PHE A 61 -3.08 -7.81 5.90
C PHE A 61 -4.46 -7.82 5.24
N ARG A 62 -5.44 -8.59 5.75
CA ARG A 62 -6.75 -8.89 5.11
C ARG A 62 -6.68 -9.76 3.86
N PHE A 63 -5.49 -10.24 3.53
CA PHE A 63 -5.20 -11.14 2.42
C PHE A 63 -4.34 -12.29 2.94
N ASP A 64 -4.45 -13.46 2.32
CA ASP A 64 -3.42 -14.49 2.52
C ASP A 64 -2.15 -14.14 1.73
N MET A 65 -1.04 -14.85 1.99
CA MET A 65 0.23 -14.50 1.36
C MET A 65 0.23 -14.74 -0.16
N ARG A 66 -0.60 -15.67 -0.65
CA ARG A 66 -0.75 -15.92 -2.10
C ARG A 66 -1.45 -14.75 -2.77
N ASP A 67 -2.52 -14.27 -2.16
CA ASP A 67 -3.24 -13.07 -2.60
C ASP A 67 -2.33 -11.84 -2.56
N VAL A 68 -1.49 -11.69 -1.53
CA VAL A 68 -0.51 -10.58 -1.46
C VAL A 68 0.49 -10.64 -2.62
N LEU A 69 1.02 -11.82 -2.94
CA LEU A 69 1.93 -12.00 -4.08
C LEU A 69 1.24 -11.70 -5.41
N GLN A 70 0.01 -12.19 -5.58
CA GLN A 70 -0.80 -11.92 -6.77
C GLN A 70 -1.10 -10.42 -6.90
N LEU A 71 -1.50 -9.76 -5.82
CA LEU A 71 -1.78 -8.33 -5.78
C LEU A 71 -0.53 -7.51 -6.10
N THR A 72 0.64 -7.90 -5.57
CA THR A 72 1.93 -7.26 -5.86
C THR A 72 2.23 -7.31 -7.35
N THR A 73 1.97 -8.46 -7.99
CA THR A 73 2.14 -8.65 -9.43
C THR A 73 1.13 -7.84 -10.24
N LEU A 74 -0.15 -7.89 -9.88
CA LEU A 74 -1.24 -7.19 -10.59
C LEU A 74 -1.10 -5.67 -10.51
N LEU A 75 -0.62 -5.13 -9.40
CA LEU A 75 -0.36 -3.70 -9.23
C LEU A 75 0.96 -3.25 -9.87
N GLY A 76 1.73 -4.17 -10.45
CA GLY A 76 2.98 -3.86 -11.16
C GLY A 76 4.14 -3.47 -10.24
N VAL A 77 4.10 -3.87 -8.97
CA VAL A 77 5.14 -3.49 -8.00
C VAL A 77 6.45 -4.19 -8.38
N PRO A 78 7.58 -3.45 -8.46
CA PRO A 78 8.86 -4.05 -8.81
C PRO A 78 9.34 -5.01 -7.71
N ASN A 79 10.10 -6.04 -8.08
CA ASN A 79 10.67 -7.01 -7.13
C ASN A 79 11.49 -6.35 -6.01
N VAL A 80 12.10 -5.19 -6.31
CA VAL A 80 12.81 -4.37 -5.33
C VAL A 80 12.29 -2.94 -5.45
N VAL A 81 11.80 -2.42 -4.32
CA VAL A 81 11.37 -1.03 -4.17
C VAL A 81 12.54 -0.21 -3.63
N VAL A 82 12.80 0.93 -4.26
CA VAL A 82 13.81 1.90 -3.84
C VAL A 82 13.14 3.25 -3.64
N THR A 83 13.15 3.76 -2.40
CA THR A 83 12.59 5.09 -2.09
C THR A 83 13.55 6.20 -2.48
N SER A 84 13.08 7.46 -2.50
CA SER A 84 13.92 8.65 -2.70
C SER A 84 14.98 8.83 -1.60
N SER A 85 14.76 8.27 -0.41
CA SER A 85 15.74 8.23 0.67
C SER A 85 16.67 7.01 0.59
N PHE A 86 16.69 6.32 -0.55
CA PHE A 86 17.48 5.13 -0.81
C PHE A 86 17.19 3.96 0.14
N ASP A 87 15.97 3.91 0.72
CA ASP A 87 15.52 2.70 1.41
C ASP A 87 15.24 1.64 0.35
N ARG A 88 15.77 0.43 0.57
CA ARG A 88 15.68 -0.68 -0.38
C ARG A 88 15.01 -1.87 0.29
N LEU A 89 13.90 -2.34 -0.27
CA LEU A 89 13.09 -3.43 0.26
C LEU A 89 12.60 -4.34 -0.87
N LEU A 90 12.23 -5.57 -0.52
CA LEU A 90 11.49 -6.44 -1.44
C LEU A 90 10.11 -5.84 -1.75
N GLY A 91 9.66 -5.96 -3.00
CA GLY A 91 8.37 -5.41 -3.45
C GLY A 91 7.19 -5.98 -2.68
N VAL A 92 7.21 -7.29 -2.42
CA VAL A 92 6.19 -8.00 -1.63
C VAL A 92 6.15 -7.46 -0.20
N GLU A 93 7.31 -7.15 0.36
CA GLU A 93 7.38 -6.60 1.71
C GLU A 93 6.90 -5.15 1.77
N ALA A 94 7.23 -4.33 0.76
CA ALA A 94 6.67 -3.00 0.62
C ALA A 94 5.13 -3.04 0.47
N MET A 95 4.60 -4.03 -0.26
CA MET A 95 3.15 -4.31 -0.32
C MET A 95 2.58 -4.64 1.06
N CYS A 96 3.21 -5.54 1.82
CA CYS A 96 2.79 -5.87 3.18
C CYS A 96 2.81 -4.65 4.11
N VAL A 97 3.82 -3.78 4.01
CA VAL A 97 3.88 -2.51 4.76
C VAL A 97 2.67 -1.63 4.44
N MET A 98 2.32 -1.50 3.16
CA MET A 98 1.15 -0.73 2.72
C MET A 98 -0.16 -1.32 3.26
N LEU A 99 -0.39 -2.62 3.04
CA LEU A 99 -1.59 -3.33 3.50
C LEU A 99 -1.75 -3.26 5.03
N ARG A 100 -0.66 -3.49 5.77
CA ARG A 100 -0.64 -3.40 7.23
C ARG A 100 -0.97 -2.00 7.72
N ARG A 101 -0.55 -0.95 6.98
CA ARG A 101 -0.83 0.44 7.36
C ARG A 101 -2.26 0.86 7.05
N LEU A 102 -2.84 0.35 5.96
CA LEU A 102 -4.25 0.58 5.59
C LEU A 102 -5.23 -0.17 6.50
N ARG A 103 -4.78 -1.26 7.14
CA ARG A 103 -5.53 -1.90 8.22
C ARG A 103 -5.58 -1.00 9.46
N TYR A 104 -6.78 -0.80 9.99
CA TYR A 104 -7.03 -0.15 11.28
C TYR A 104 -7.54 -1.15 12.34
N PRO A 105 -7.22 -0.96 13.62
CA PRO A 105 -6.15 -0.10 14.17
C PRO A 105 -4.79 -0.79 14.04
N THR A 106 -3.74 -0.03 13.68
CA THR A 106 -2.35 -0.50 13.71
C THR A 106 -1.40 0.62 14.15
N THR A 107 -0.57 0.38 15.17
CA THR A 107 0.45 1.35 15.57
C THR A 107 1.70 1.21 14.69
N TYR A 108 2.68 2.11 14.84
CA TYR A 108 3.99 1.90 14.25
C TYR A 108 4.83 0.89 15.04
N TYR A 109 4.60 0.77 16.36
CA TYR A 109 5.29 -0.19 17.19
C TYR A 109 5.02 -1.64 16.73
N ASP A 110 3.76 -1.97 16.46
CA ASP A 110 3.36 -3.28 15.92
C ASP A 110 4.05 -3.59 14.58
N LYS A 111 4.27 -2.55 13.76
CA LYS A 111 4.90 -2.68 12.44
C LYS A 111 6.41 -2.88 12.59
N VAL A 112 7.08 -2.16 13.48
CA VAL A 112 8.51 -2.37 13.77
C VAL A 112 8.74 -3.82 14.21
N ALA A 113 7.86 -4.36 15.07
CA ALA A 113 7.92 -5.75 15.52
C ALA A 113 7.65 -6.78 14.42
N THR A 114 6.99 -6.40 13.32
CA THR A 114 6.69 -7.31 12.19
C THR A 114 7.75 -7.23 11.09
N PHE A 115 8.30 -6.04 10.83
CA PHE A 115 9.14 -5.75 9.67
C PHE A 115 10.61 -5.47 10.00
N GLY A 116 10.98 -5.38 11.28
CA GLY A 116 12.35 -5.10 11.73
C GLY A 116 12.95 -3.77 11.26
N ARG A 117 12.10 -2.81 10.89
CA ARG A 117 12.50 -1.53 10.30
C ARG A 117 12.13 -0.36 11.16
N SER A 118 12.92 0.71 11.03
CA SER A 118 12.66 1.98 11.72
C SER A 118 11.29 2.54 11.32
N ARG A 119 10.67 3.31 12.21
CA ARG A 119 9.35 3.91 11.97
C ARG A 119 9.38 4.86 10.78
N GLU A 120 10.49 5.56 10.62
CA GLU A 120 10.76 6.52 9.55
C GLU A 120 10.86 5.80 8.21
N GLN A 121 11.58 4.68 8.15
CA GLN A 121 11.66 3.86 6.94
C GLN A 121 10.30 3.30 6.55
N LEU A 122 9.54 2.76 7.50
CA LEU A 122 8.18 2.25 7.26
C LEU A 122 7.24 3.35 6.74
N CYS A 123 7.34 4.56 7.30
CA CYS A 123 6.56 5.71 6.85
C CYS A 123 6.92 6.12 5.40
N ARG A 124 8.22 6.20 5.07
CA ARG A 124 8.68 6.51 3.71
C ARG A 124 8.26 5.46 2.70
N VAL A 125 8.39 4.18 3.03
CA VAL A 125 7.94 3.07 2.17
C VAL A 125 6.43 3.12 1.96
N PHE A 126 5.65 3.34 3.03
CA PHE A 126 4.20 3.48 2.91
C PHE A 126 3.81 4.60 1.94
N ASN A 127 4.37 5.81 2.14
CA ASN A 127 4.07 6.95 1.27
C ASN A 127 4.50 6.69 -0.18
N PHE A 128 5.68 6.10 -0.38
CA PHE A 128 6.14 5.71 -1.71
C PHE A 128 5.15 4.75 -2.38
N MET A 129 4.71 3.71 -1.68
CA MET A 129 3.78 2.71 -2.22
C MET A 129 2.41 3.31 -2.55
N VAL A 130 1.88 4.19 -1.71
CA VAL A 130 0.62 4.91 -1.99
C VAL A 130 0.77 5.78 -3.24
N THR A 131 1.85 6.56 -3.35
CA THR A 131 2.12 7.38 -4.54
C THR A 131 2.30 6.52 -5.79
N PHE A 132 3.02 5.40 -5.69
CA PHE A 132 3.23 4.45 -6.79
C PHE A 132 1.89 3.90 -7.31
N VAL A 133 1.05 3.36 -6.41
CA VAL A 133 -0.26 2.82 -6.80
C VAL A 133 -1.16 3.92 -7.36
N HIS A 134 -1.19 5.10 -6.73
CA HIS A 134 -2.02 6.20 -7.20
C HIS A 134 -1.58 6.73 -8.58
N ALA A 135 -0.27 6.77 -8.87
CA ALA A 135 0.22 7.27 -10.15
C ALA A 135 -0.37 6.49 -11.34
N GLU A 136 -0.45 5.16 -11.21
CA GLU A 136 -0.94 4.28 -12.27
C GLU A 136 -2.47 4.06 -12.20
N TRP A 137 -3.02 3.91 -10.99
CA TRP A 137 -4.38 3.42 -10.79
C TRP A 137 -5.39 4.49 -10.36
N LYS A 138 -5.03 5.78 -10.33
CA LYS A 138 -5.92 6.87 -9.90
C LYS A 138 -7.28 6.87 -10.58
N GLU A 139 -7.35 6.58 -11.88
CA GLU A 139 -8.62 6.60 -12.62
C GLU A 139 -9.56 5.49 -12.13
N ILE A 140 -9.00 4.31 -11.83
CA ILE A 140 -9.76 3.18 -11.29
C ILE A 140 -10.17 3.43 -9.85
N ILE A 141 -9.28 4.00 -9.03
CA ILE A 141 -9.55 4.38 -7.64
C ILE A 141 -10.63 5.46 -7.57
N TYR A 142 -10.57 6.45 -8.47
CA TYR A 142 -11.57 7.50 -8.56
C TYR A 142 -12.92 6.95 -8.99
N CYS A 143 -12.97 6.18 -10.08
CA CYS A 143 -14.17 5.51 -10.53
C CYS A 143 -13.85 4.32 -11.45
N ASN A 144 -14.17 3.10 -11.03
CA ASN A 144 -14.01 1.93 -11.89
C ASN A 144 -15.17 1.81 -12.89
N THR A 145 -15.11 2.66 -13.93
CA THR A 145 -16.14 2.76 -14.99
C THR A 145 -16.38 1.45 -15.73
N ARG A 146 -15.36 0.58 -15.84
CA ARG A 146 -15.47 -0.74 -16.48
C ARG A 146 -16.41 -1.65 -15.70
N ILE A 147 -16.25 -1.73 -14.37
CA ILE A 147 -17.12 -2.54 -13.51
C ILE A 147 -18.53 -1.93 -13.49
N VAL A 148 -18.65 -0.61 -13.36
CA VAL A 148 -19.95 0.08 -13.41
C VAL A 148 -20.69 -0.28 -14.70
N ARG A 149 -20.07 -0.07 -15.87
CA ARG A 149 -20.72 -0.36 -17.16
C ARG A 149 -21.17 -1.81 -17.28
N HIS A 150 -20.40 -2.76 -16.76
CA HIS A 150 -20.70 -4.17 -16.85
C HIS A 150 -21.81 -4.61 -15.88
N ARG A 151 -21.88 -4.05 -14.67
CA ARG A 151 -22.73 -4.54 -13.58
C ARG A 151 -23.88 -3.61 -13.18
N ILE A 152 -23.95 -2.37 -13.68
CA ILE A 152 -24.93 -1.36 -13.25
C ILE A 152 -26.38 -1.86 -13.32
N GLY A 153 -26.75 -2.59 -14.39
CA GLY A 153 -28.09 -3.17 -14.52
C GLY A 153 -28.37 -4.26 -13.49
N GLN A 154 -27.38 -5.10 -13.17
CA GLN A 154 -27.50 -6.14 -12.15
C GLN A 154 -27.64 -5.51 -10.76
N TYR A 155 -26.88 -4.45 -10.48
CA TYR A 155 -26.98 -3.71 -9.22
C TYR A 155 -28.36 -3.06 -9.06
N ALA A 156 -28.87 -2.41 -10.11
CA ALA A 156 -30.18 -1.79 -10.09
C ALA A 156 -31.31 -2.80 -9.88
N ALA A 157 -31.26 -3.93 -10.59
CA ALA A 157 -32.19 -5.03 -10.40
C ALA A 157 -32.15 -5.61 -8.98
N ALA A 158 -30.95 -5.83 -8.42
CA ALA A 158 -30.78 -6.36 -7.08
C ALA A 158 -31.35 -5.42 -6.00
N ILE A 159 -31.16 -4.11 -6.16
CA ILE A 159 -31.69 -3.09 -5.22
C ILE A 159 -33.22 -3.00 -5.32
N HIS A 160 -33.77 -3.00 -6.55
CA HIS A 160 -35.22 -3.04 -6.75
C HIS A 160 -35.85 -4.32 -6.17
N ALA A 161 -35.24 -5.48 -6.40
CA ALA A 161 -35.70 -6.76 -5.85
C ALA A 161 -35.67 -6.79 -4.31
N LYS A 162 -34.82 -5.98 -3.67
CA LYS A 162 -34.81 -5.78 -2.21
C LYS A 162 -35.92 -4.87 -1.68
N GLY A 163 -36.71 -4.23 -2.56
CA GLY A 163 -37.86 -3.40 -2.21
C GLY A 163 -37.69 -1.91 -2.50
N SER A 164 -36.66 -1.50 -3.26
CA SER A 164 -36.54 -0.10 -3.68
C SER A 164 -37.71 0.26 -4.62
N PRO A 165 -38.41 1.39 -4.39
CA PRO A 165 -39.46 1.87 -5.31
C PRO A 165 -38.89 2.39 -6.63
N LEU A 166 -37.58 2.67 -6.68
CA LEU A 166 -36.88 3.13 -7.87
C LEU A 166 -36.17 1.95 -8.54
N THR A 167 -36.30 1.87 -9.87
CA THR A 167 -35.71 0.83 -10.72
C THR A 167 -34.28 1.14 -11.20
N SER A 168 -33.80 2.37 -10.99
CA SER A 168 -32.53 2.87 -11.52
C SER A 168 -31.44 3.10 -10.48
N VAL A 169 -31.71 2.84 -9.20
CA VAL A 169 -30.72 3.01 -8.11
C VAL A 169 -29.74 1.85 -8.14
N TRP A 170 -28.44 2.12 -8.29
CA TRP A 170 -27.41 1.09 -8.47
C TRP A 170 -26.25 1.15 -7.46
N ALA A 171 -26.14 2.23 -6.67
CA ALA A 171 -25.12 2.38 -5.64
C ALA A 171 -25.62 3.30 -4.52
N PHE A 172 -24.95 3.23 -3.38
CA PHE A 172 -25.27 4.00 -2.18
C PHE A 172 -24.13 4.98 -1.88
N PRO A 173 -24.41 6.31 -1.89
CA PRO A 173 -23.43 7.29 -1.48
C PRO A 173 -23.25 7.25 0.04
N ASP A 174 -22.00 7.25 0.49
CA ASP A 174 -21.64 7.42 1.89
C ASP A 174 -20.60 8.52 2.05
N GLY A 175 -20.79 9.37 3.06
CA GLY A 175 -19.94 10.51 3.36
C GLY A 175 -19.14 10.26 4.62
N THR A 176 -17.81 10.14 4.50
CA THR A 176 -16.93 9.99 5.65
C THR A 176 -16.21 11.30 5.96
N LYS A 177 -16.27 11.72 7.22
CA LYS A 177 -15.50 12.87 7.72
C LYS A 177 -14.25 12.38 8.44
N ILE A 178 -13.07 12.64 7.87
CA ILE A 178 -11.79 12.32 8.51
C ILE A 178 -11.35 13.52 9.33
N GLU A 179 -11.24 13.32 10.64
CA GLU A 179 -10.81 14.34 11.57
C GLU A 179 -9.34 14.70 11.38
N THR A 180 -9.05 15.99 11.49
CA THR A 180 -7.70 16.52 11.39
C THR A 180 -7.38 17.31 12.65
N CYS A 181 -6.09 17.48 12.94
CA CYS A 181 -5.66 18.45 13.94
C CYS A 181 -6.17 19.86 13.59
N ARG A 182 -6.29 20.73 14.59
CA ARG A 182 -6.54 22.16 14.37
C ARG A 182 -5.31 22.79 13.71
N ILE A 183 -5.42 23.12 12.42
CA ILE A 183 -4.34 23.76 11.67
C ILE A 183 -4.26 25.27 11.96
N SER A 184 -3.11 25.87 11.68
CA SER A 184 -2.93 27.32 11.72
C SER A 184 -3.90 28.02 10.75
N VAL A 185 -4.31 29.23 11.11
CA VAL A 185 -5.14 30.10 10.27
C VAL A 185 -4.40 30.46 8.97
N THR A 186 -3.09 30.65 9.06
CA THR A 186 -2.21 31.01 7.95
C THR A 186 -1.21 29.89 7.66
N ALA A 187 -1.01 29.60 6.37
CA ALA A 187 0.08 28.77 5.86
C ALA A 187 0.91 29.59 4.87
N HIS A 188 2.20 29.26 4.73
CA HIS A 188 3.03 29.84 3.68
C HIS A 188 2.39 29.53 2.32
N GLY A 189 2.06 30.57 1.55
CA GLY A 189 1.35 30.45 0.26
C GLY A 189 -0.17 30.64 0.31
N ALA A 190 -0.79 30.80 1.48
CA ALA A 190 -2.25 31.00 1.64
C ALA A 190 -2.57 32.36 2.29
N VAL A 191 -1.93 33.44 1.82
CA VAL A 191 -2.16 34.79 2.33
C VAL A 191 -3.62 35.19 2.09
N GLY A 192 -4.33 35.57 3.14
CA GLY A 192 -5.75 35.98 3.08
C GLY A 192 -6.78 34.85 3.16
N LEU A 193 -6.36 33.58 3.20
CA LEU A 193 -7.26 32.44 3.39
C LEU A 193 -7.20 31.92 4.83
N ASN A 194 -8.32 31.95 5.55
CA ASN A 194 -8.44 31.32 6.87
C ASN A 194 -8.66 29.81 6.70
N LEU A 195 -7.57 29.06 6.52
CA LEU A 195 -7.60 27.61 6.28
C LEU A 195 -8.26 26.83 7.43
N GLN A 196 -8.04 27.31 8.66
CA GLN A 196 -8.67 26.74 9.86
C GLN A 196 -10.21 26.79 9.78
N LYS A 197 -10.77 27.92 9.31
CA LYS A 197 -12.22 28.07 9.12
C LYS A 197 -12.75 27.18 7.98
N ARG A 198 -11.98 27.00 6.90
CA ARG A 198 -12.39 26.20 5.73
C ARG A 198 -12.60 24.73 6.05
N ILE A 199 -11.75 24.16 6.91
CA ILE A 199 -11.87 22.74 7.30
C ILE A 199 -12.73 22.53 8.56
N TYR A 200 -13.28 23.59 9.14
CA TYR A 200 -14.11 23.47 10.35
C TYR A 200 -15.55 23.15 10.00
N SER A 201 -15.99 21.96 10.35
CA SER A 201 -17.39 21.57 10.16
C SER A 201 -18.24 22.04 11.34
N GLY A 202 -19.09 23.04 11.11
CA GLY A 202 -20.02 23.52 12.14
C GLY A 202 -21.01 22.45 12.62
N HIS A 203 -21.45 21.56 11.72
CA HIS A 203 -22.38 20.49 12.05
C HIS A 203 -21.77 19.43 12.99
N LYS A 204 -20.51 19.05 12.78
CA LYS A 204 -19.79 18.09 13.66
C LYS A 204 -18.97 18.76 14.75
N ARG A 205 -18.89 20.10 14.75
CA ARG A 205 -18.10 20.95 15.66
C ARG A 205 -16.62 20.54 15.74
N LYS A 206 -16.03 20.11 14.62
CA LYS A 206 -14.64 19.65 14.55
C LYS A 206 -13.98 20.00 13.22
N HIS A 207 -12.64 20.02 13.22
CA HIS A 207 -11.86 20.17 11.99
C HIS A 207 -11.77 18.83 11.27
N CYS A 208 -12.22 18.77 10.02
CA CYS A 208 -12.23 17.53 9.25
C CYS A 208 -12.22 17.78 7.75
N LEU A 209 -11.81 16.76 7.01
CA LEU A 209 -11.96 16.68 5.56
C LEU A 209 -13.09 15.71 5.23
N ASN A 210 -13.93 16.10 4.28
CA ASN A 210 -15.06 15.31 3.83
C ASN A 210 -14.64 14.47 2.62
N PHE A 211 -15.02 13.20 2.62
CA PHE A 211 -14.84 12.26 1.52
C PHE A 211 -16.19 11.62 1.21
N GLN A 212 -16.41 11.28 -0.06
CA GLN A 212 -17.61 10.61 -0.52
C GLN A 212 -17.23 9.33 -1.24
N GLY A 213 -17.75 8.20 -0.77
CA GLY A 213 -17.69 6.91 -1.44
C GLY A 213 -19.03 6.55 -2.10
N LEU A 214 -19.00 5.78 -3.17
CA LEU A 214 -20.17 5.06 -3.67
C LEU A 214 -19.95 3.56 -3.45
N THR A 215 -20.85 2.91 -2.70
CA THR A 215 -20.80 1.47 -2.45
C THR A 215 -21.85 0.74 -3.29
N THR A 216 -21.45 -0.30 -4.01
CA THR A 216 -22.35 -1.13 -4.81
C THR A 216 -22.87 -2.34 -4.01
N PRO A 217 -23.96 -3.01 -4.45
CA PRO A 217 -24.55 -4.16 -3.75
C PRO A 217 -23.62 -5.35 -3.48
N ASP A 218 -22.52 -5.49 -4.23
CA ASP A 218 -21.49 -6.50 -4.01
C ASP A 218 -20.42 -6.08 -2.98
N GLY A 219 -20.61 -4.94 -2.33
CA GLY A 219 -19.74 -4.43 -1.26
C GLY A 219 -18.51 -3.69 -1.75
N LEU A 220 -18.36 -3.48 -3.06
CA LEU A 220 -17.25 -2.70 -3.60
C LEU A 220 -17.49 -1.20 -3.43
N CYS A 221 -16.46 -0.47 -2.98
CA CYS A 221 -16.42 0.99 -3.11
C CYS A 221 -15.97 1.32 -4.54
N ILE A 222 -16.92 1.73 -5.39
CA ILE A 222 -16.72 1.84 -6.84
C ILE A 222 -16.21 3.22 -7.27
N HIS A 223 -16.44 4.22 -6.43
CA HIS A 223 -16.02 5.59 -6.64
C HIS A 223 -15.66 6.24 -5.32
N LEU A 224 -14.58 7.02 -5.30
CA LEU A 224 -14.13 7.77 -4.14
C LEU A 224 -13.77 9.20 -4.56
N PHE A 225 -14.40 10.18 -3.91
CA PHE A 225 -14.18 11.61 -4.15
C PHE A 225 -13.83 12.35 -2.86
N GLY A 226 -13.03 13.40 -3.00
CA GLY A 226 -12.46 14.19 -1.92
C GLY A 226 -10.94 14.32 -2.06
N PRO A 227 -10.27 14.97 -1.10
CA PRO A 227 -10.84 15.63 0.07
C PRO A 227 -11.61 16.90 -0.29
N LEU A 228 -12.74 17.13 0.38
CA LEU A 228 -13.48 18.39 0.38
C LEU A 228 -13.39 19.08 1.74
N GLU A 229 -13.55 20.38 1.73
CA GLU A 229 -13.64 21.22 2.93
C GLU A 229 -14.87 20.86 3.78
N GLY A 230 -14.71 21.03 5.10
CA GLY A 230 -15.39 20.30 6.17
C GLY A 230 -16.74 20.84 6.61
#